data_AF-A0A382KV06-F1
#
_entry.id   AF-A0A382KV06-F1
#
_cell.length_a   1.000
_cell.length_b   1.000
_cell.length_c   1.000
_cell.angle_alpha   90.00
_cell.angle_beta   90.00
_cell.angle_gamma   90.00
#
_symmetry.space_group_name_H-M   'P 1'
#
loop_
_entity.id
_entity.type
_entity.pdbx_description
1 polymer ?
#
loop_
_entity_poly.entity_id
_entity_poly.type
_entity_poly.pdbx_seq_one_letter_code
_entity_poly.pdbx_strand_id
1 'polypeptide(L)' 'MENYKAVIRSKESGSTKFLLKKGMVPGVVYGKGAKALSIAFDNKALNKLMHAGGFYSKIINI' A
#
# COMPACT_ATOMS: atom_id res chain seq x y z
N MET A 1 -7.99 13.47 -8.97
CA MET A 1 -7.20 12.81 -7.91
C MET A 1 -7.57 11.34 -7.97
N GLU A 2 -6.61 10.47 -8.27
CA GLU A 2 -6.86 9.04 -8.41
C GLU A 2 -6.90 8.38 -7.02
N ASN A 3 -7.88 7.50 -6.80
CA ASN A 3 -8.05 6.73 -5.57
C ASN A 3 -7.51 5.31 -5.78
N TYR A 4 -6.51 4.92 -5.00
CA TYR A 4 -5.90 3.59 -5.11
C TYR A 4 -6.34 2.70 -3.98
N LYS A 5 -6.83 1.51 -4.31
CA LYS A 5 -7.31 0.55 -3.30
C LYS A 5 -6.13 -0.06 -2.55
N ALA A 6 -6.09 0.15 -1.23
CA ALA A 6 -5.26 -0.59 -0.29
C ALA A 6 -6.14 -1.34 0.73
N VAL A 7 -5.63 -2.43 1.27
CA VAL A 7 -6.31 -3.23 2.31
C VAL A 7 -5.64 -2.98 3.65
N ILE A 8 -6.41 -2.73 4.71
CA ILE A 8 -5.89 -2.60 6.07
C ILE A 8 -5.40 -3.97 6.55
N ARG A 9 -4.17 -4.01 7.08
CA ARG A 9 -3.61 -5.21 7.70
C ARG A 9 -3.91 -5.22 9.19
N SER A 10 -4.56 -6.28 9.66
CA SER A 10 -4.56 -6.62 11.09
C SER A 10 -3.44 -7.62 11.39
N LYS A 11 -3.07 -7.76 12.66
CA LYS A 11 -2.11 -8.78 13.11
C LYS A 11 -2.55 -10.20 12.72
N GLU A 12 -3.85 -10.44 12.56
CA GLU A 12 -4.40 -11.73 12.11
C GLU A 12 -4.37 -11.91 10.57
N SER A 13 -4.19 -10.85 9.77
CA SER A 13 -4.41 -10.89 8.31
C SER A 13 -3.28 -11.57 7.49
N GLY A 14 -2.44 -12.38 8.14
CA GLY A 14 -1.43 -13.21 7.51
C GLY A 14 0.00 -12.62 7.56
N SER A 15 0.98 -13.52 7.61
CA SER A 15 2.40 -13.18 7.61
C SER A 15 2.79 -12.44 6.31
N THR A 16 3.82 -11.60 6.38
CA THR A 16 4.37 -10.90 5.20
C THR A 16 4.65 -11.86 4.03
N LYS A 17 5.18 -13.05 4.34
CA LYS A 17 5.47 -14.09 3.34
C LYS A 17 4.21 -14.58 2.61
N PHE A 18 3.09 -14.70 3.32
CA PHE A 18 1.82 -15.10 2.73
C PHE A 18 1.26 -14.02 1.80
N LEU A 19 1.31 -12.75 2.22
CA LEU A 19 0.86 -11.62 1.41
C LEU A 19 1.65 -11.49 0.11
N LEU A 20 2.98 -11.60 0.19
CA LEU A 20 3.85 -11.55 -1.00
C LEU A 20 3.52 -12.70 -1.98
N LYS A 21 3.27 -13.91 -1.49
CA LYS A 21 2.85 -15.05 -2.33
C LYS A 21 1.50 -14.82 -3.01
N LYS A 22 0.60 -14.03 -2.39
CA LYS A 22 -0.69 -13.63 -2.97
C LYS A 22 -0.60 -12.45 -3.94
N GLY A 23 0.61 -11.95 -4.22
CA GLY A 23 0.80 -10.79 -5.08
C GLY A 23 0.44 -9.48 -4.39
N MET A 24 0.45 -9.43 -3.05
CA MET A 24 0.26 -8.20 -2.28
C MET A 24 1.58 -7.69 -1.71
N VAL A 25 1.76 -6.37 -1.73
CA VAL A 25 2.92 -5.66 -1.19
C VAL A 25 2.51 -4.98 0.12
N PRO A 26 3.06 -5.40 1.27
CA PRO A 26 2.81 -4.73 2.53
C PRO A 26 3.46 -3.34 2.59
N GLY A 27 2.77 -2.39 3.23
CA GLY A 27 3.25 -1.04 3.47
C GLY A 27 2.72 -0.47 4.79
N VAL A 28 3.17 0.73 5.16
CA VAL A 28 2.74 1.46 6.36
C VAL A 28 2.53 2.92 6.00
N VAL A 29 1.40 3.49 6.42
CA VAL A 29 1.11 4.92 6.33
C VAL A 29 1.27 5.53 7.71
N TYR A 30 2.05 6.60 7.82
CA TYR A 30 2.32 7.29 9.08
C TYR A 30 2.37 8.81 8.86
N GLY A 31 2.16 9.57 9.93
CA GLY A 31 2.09 11.03 9.87
C GLY A 31 1.99 11.66 11.26
N LYS A 32 2.18 12.98 11.33
CA LYS A 32 2.21 13.73 12.60
C LYS A 32 0.92 13.53 13.40
N GLY A 33 1.04 13.06 14.64
CA GLY A 33 -0.07 12.94 15.60
C GLY A 33 -1.02 11.75 15.36
N ALA A 34 -0.79 10.92 14.35
CA ALA A 34 -1.62 9.76 14.03
C ALA A 34 -0.90 8.44 14.32
N LYS A 35 -1.65 7.39 14.70
CA LYS A 35 -1.11 6.03 14.79
C LYS A 35 -0.79 5.51 13.39
N ALA A 36 0.33 4.81 13.27
CA ALA A 36 0.73 4.19 12.01
C ALA A 36 -0.31 3.13 11.58
N LEU A 37 -0.73 3.19 10.32
CA LEU A 37 -1.67 2.26 9.72
C LEU A 37 -0.91 1.27 8.84
N SER A 38 -1.06 -0.02 9.13
CA SER A 38 -0.50 -1.08 8.29
C SER A 38 -1.44 -1.39 7.14
N ILE A 39 -0.92 -1.40 5.91
CA ILE A 39 -1.70 -1.61 4.69
C ILE A 39 -1.05 -2.65 3.77
N ALA A 40 -1.78 -3.15 2.80
CA ALA A 40 -1.29 -3.99 1.71
C ALA A 40 -1.86 -3.50 0.37
N PHE A 41 -1.00 -3.41 -0.64
CA PHE A 41 -1.34 -3.05 -2.02
C PHE A 41 -1.32 -4.27 -2.93
N ASP A 42 -2.12 -4.26 -3.98
CA ASP A 42 -1.92 -5.19 -5.10
C ASP A 42 -0.62 -4.84 -5.85
N ASN A 43 0.26 -5.83 -6.04
CA ASN A 43 1.58 -5.62 -6.64
C ASN A 43 1.49 -5.11 -8.08
N LYS A 44 0.52 -5.61 -8.86
CA LYS A 44 0.39 -5.24 -10.28
C LYS A 44 -0.11 -3.81 -10.43
N ALA A 45 -1.07 -3.41 -9.60
CA ALA A 45 -1.56 -2.03 -9.55
C ALA A 45 -0.47 -1.06 -9.10
N LEU A 46 0.23 -1.39 -8.00
CA LEU A 46 1.32 -0.58 -7.46
C LEU A 46 2.48 -0.43 -8.45
N ASN A 47 2.86 -1.51 -9.13
CA ASN A 47 3.95 -1.45 -10.11
C ASN A 47 3.62 -0.54 -11.30
N LYS A 48 2.39 -0.61 -11.83
CA LYS A 48 1.94 0.30 -12.89
C LYS A 48 1.96 1.75 -12.43
N LEU A 49 1.47 2.00 -11.22
CA LEU A 49 1.44 3.31 -10.60
C LEU A 49 2.84 3.92 -10.45
N MET A 50 3.80 3.15 -9.93
CA MET A 50 5.19 3.58 -9.75
C MET A 50 5.86 4.01 -11.07
N HIS A 51 5.49 3.36 -12.18
CA HIS A 51 6.03 3.64 -13.51
C HIS A 51 5.23 4.68 -14.32
N ALA A 52 4.07 5.12 -13.83
CA ALA A 52 3.21 6.07 -14.56
C ALA A 52 3.74 7.52 -14.57
N GLY A 53 4.86 7.80 -13.90
CA GLY A 53 5.47 9.13 -13.82
C GLY A 53 4.71 10.06 -12.87
N GLY A 54 5.28 10.31 -11.69
CA GLY A 54 4.72 11.21 -10.68
C GLY A 54 4.31 10.55 -9.36
N PHE A 55 4.41 9.23 -9.26
CA PHE A 55 4.17 8.50 -8.01
C PHE A 55 5.01 9.04 -6.83
N TYR A 56 6.26 9.41 -7.10
CA TYR A 56 7.19 9.90 -6.07
C TYR A 56 7.16 11.42 -5.84
N SER A 57 6.43 12.18 -6.66
CA SER A 57 6.43 13.65 -6.61
C SER A 57 5.05 14.27 -6.38
N LYS A 58 3.97 13.50 -6.53
CA LYS A 58 2.59 13.95 -6.36
C LYS A 58 1.96 13.34 -5.11
N ILE A 59 0.97 14.04 -4.56
CA ILE A 59 0.13 13.52 -3.49
C ILE A 59 -0.79 12.45 -4.07
N ILE A 60 -0.88 11.33 -3.36
CA ILE A 60 -1.66 10.14 -3.73
C ILE A 60 -2.74 9.93 -2.67
N ASN A 61 -3.96 9.65 -3.12
CA ASN A 61 -5.04 9.27 -2.22
C ASN A 61 -5.19 7.75 -2.19
N ILE A 62 -5.16 7.19 -0.99
CA ILE A 62 -5.13 5.74 -0.70
C ILE A 62 -6.31 5.40 0.20
#